data_AF-A0A4U7CU37-F1
#
_entry.id   AF-A0A4U7CU37-F1
#
_cell.length_a   1.000
_cell.length_b   1.000
_cell.length_c   1.000
_cell.angle_alpha   90.00
_cell.angle_beta   90.00
_cell.angle_gamma   90.00
#
_symmetry.space_group_name_H-M   'P 1'
#
loop_
_entity.id
_entity.type
_entity.pdbx_description
1 polymer ?
#
loop_
_entity_poly.entity_id
_entity_poly.type
_entity_poly.pdbx_seq_one_letter_code
_entity_poly.pdbx_strand_id
1 'polypeptide(L)'
;MNHDRVHAREPSHHVDQWSVGVVESIGERDGHCVVTVRPTVSEREEGGDEAVADGDRGEPVELTLTLAVRDLFVSRLPIDDGESPVGERVWYRERGG
;
A
#
# COMPACT_ATOMS: atom_id res chain seq x y z
N MET A 1 -1.19 -20.57 -2.07
CA MET A 1 -0.52 -19.49 -1.33
C MET A 1 -0.81 -18.21 -2.08
N ASN A 2 -1.74 -17.41 -1.58
CA ASN A 2 -2.11 -16.14 -2.19
C ASN A 2 -1.55 -15.05 -1.28
N HIS A 3 -0.59 -14.29 -1.80
CA HIS A 3 -0.06 -13.09 -1.15
C HIS A 3 -0.95 -11.90 -1.50
N ASP A 4 -0.86 -10.84 -0.72
CA ASP A 4 -1.45 -9.55 -1.08
C ASP A 4 -0.81 -9.02 -2.37
N ARG A 5 -1.42 -8.02 -2.98
CA ARG A 5 -0.86 -7.42 -4.20
C ARG A 5 -0.59 -5.96 -3.97
N VAL A 6 0.58 -5.52 -4.43
CA VAL A 6 1.01 -4.13 -4.42
C VAL A 6 1.53 -3.75 -5.80
N HIS A 7 1.29 -2.52 -6.20
CA HIS A 7 1.79 -1.91 -7.42
C HIS A 7 2.39 -0.54 -7.13
N ALA A 8 3.58 -0.30 -7.69
CA ALA A 8 4.28 0.99 -7.64
C ALA A 8 3.65 2.06 -8.56
N ARG A 9 2.74 1.66 -9.45
CA ARG A 9 2.05 2.54 -10.40
C ARG A 9 0.60 2.09 -10.54
N GLU A 10 -0.26 3.01 -10.95
CA GLU A 10 -1.67 2.73 -11.18
C GLU A 10 -1.84 1.51 -12.11
N PRO A 11 -2.57 0.47 -11.66
CA PRO A 11 -2.83 -0.70 -12.47
C PRO A 11 -3.75 -0.33 -13.65
N SER A 12 -3.48 -0.84 -14.85
CA SER A 12 -4.30 -0.53 -16.03
C SER A 12 -5.62 -1.31 -16.12
N HIS A 13 -5.83 -2.29 -15.25
CA HIS A 13 -6.99 -3.17 -15.25
C HIS A 13 -7.54 -3.32 -13.83
N HIS A 14 -8.88 -3.40 -13.74
CA HIS A 14 -9.60 -3.55 -12.47
C HIS A 14 -9.26 -2.45 -11.45
N VAL A 15 -9.07 -1.21 -11.92
CA VAL A 15 -8.69 -0.04 -11.09
C VAL A 15 -9.56 0.10 -9.85
N ASP A 16 -10.87 -0.18 -9.98
CA ASP A 16 -11.86 -0.07 -8.90
C ASP A 16 -11.70 -1.14 -7.80
N GLN A 17 -10.83 -2.14 -8.01
CA GLN A 17 -10.52 -3.21 -7.05
C GLN A 17 -9.21 -2.96 -6.28
N TRP A 18 -8.60 -1.78 -6.44
CA TRP A 18 -7.37 -1.41 -5.74
C TRP A 18 -7.61 -0.20 -4.86
N SER A 19 -7.12 -0.29 -3.63
CA SER A 19 -7.01 0.83 -2.73
C SER A 19 -5.71 1.59 -2.97
N VAL A 20 -5.69 2.88 -2.64
CA VAL A 20 -4.50 3.73 -2.76
C VAL A 20 -4.02 4.13 -1.38
N GLY A 21 -2.71 4.03 -1.17
CA GLY A 21 -2.09 4.48 0.06
C GLY A 21 -0.63 4.89 -0.10
N VAL A 22 -0.03 5.29 1.00
CA VAL A 22 1.38 5.67 1.10
C VAL A 22 2.11 4.64 1.96
N VAL A 23 3.27 4.18 1.50
CA VAL A 23 4.12 3.28 2.30
C VAL A 23 4.62 4.00 3.55
N GLU A 24 4.34 3.45 4.71
CA GLU A 24 4.85 3.95 5.99
C GLU A 24 6.09 3.19 6.44
N SER A 25 6.11 1.89 6.19
CA SER A 25 7.25 1.05 6.54
C SER A 25 7.32 -0.18 5.63
N ILE A 26 8.53 -0.71 5.52
CA ILE A 26 8.80 -1.97 4.85
C ILE A 26 9.76 -2.79 5.71
N GLY A 27 9.49 -4.08 5.85
CA GLY A 27 10.30 -4.97 6.67
C GLY A 27 10.17 -6.43 6.24
N GLU A 28 10.91 -7.30 6.92
CA GLU A 28 10.82 -8.74 6.72
C GLU A 28 10.30 -9.43 7.99
N ARG A 29 9.34 -10.35 7.82
CA ARG A 29 8.77 -11.18 8.89
C ARG A 29 8.59 -12.59 8.37
N ASP A 30 9.16 -13.58 9.06
CA ASP A 30 9.02 -15.00 8.72
C ASP A 30 9.35 -15.33 7.24
N GLY A 31 10.40 -14.70 6.68
CA GLY A 31 10.80 -14.89 5.27
C GLY A 31 9.89 -14.21 4.24
N HIS A 32 8.97 -13.37 4.68
CA HIS A 32 8.08 -12.56 3.84
C HIS A 32 8.38 -11.08 3.99
N CYS A 33 8.12 -10.31 2.95
CA CYS A 33 8.12 -8.86 3.03
C CYS A 33 6.78 -8.40 3.61
N VAL A 34 6.82 -7.54 4.62
CA VAL A 34 5.65 -6.84 5.15
C VAL A 34 5.77 -5.37 4.78
N VAL A 35 4.75 -4.84 4.11
CA VAL A 35 4.66 -3.42 3.76
C VAL A 35 3.49 -2.82 4.51
N THR A 36 3.75 -1.84 5.37
CA THR A 36 2.68 -1.07 6.02
C THR A 36 2.32 0.09 5.11
N VAL A 37 1.04 0.20 4.76
CA VAL A 37 0.52 1.23 3.87
C VAL A 37 -0.55 2.01 4.61
N ARG A 38 -0.42 3.34 4.65
CA ARG A 38 -1.46 4.24 5.15
C ARG A 38 -2.44 4.59 4.03
N PRO A 39 -3.73 4.26 4.16
CA PRO A 39 -4.76 4.68 3.21
C PRO A 39 -4.78 6.20 3.00
N THR A 40 -4.97 6.63 1.75
CA THR A 40 -5.01 8.06 1.36
C THR A 40 -6.42 8.64 1.23
N VAL A 41 -7.41 8.01 1.85
CA VAL A 41 -8.87 8.10 1.64
C VAL A 41 -9.37 7.27 0.45
N SER A 42 -10.17 6.26 0.77
CA SER A 42 -11.06 5.59 -0.17
C SER A 42 -12.40 6.34 -0.11
N GLU A 43 -13.00 6.61 -1.25
CA GLU A 43 -14.18 7.47 -1.46
C GLU A 43 -15.49 6.96 -0.80
N ARG A 44 -15.51 6.74 0.52
CA ARG A 44 -16.74 6.36 1.25
C ARG A 44 -16.79 6.94 2.66
N GLU A 45 -16.83 8.26 2.76
CA GLU A 45 -17.35 8.93 3.94
C GLU A 45 -18.26 10.09 3.45
N GLU A 46 -19.34 9.76 2.75
CA GLU A 46 -20.51 10.65 2.71
C GLU A 46 -21.23 10.52 4.06
N GLY A 47 -20.81 11.32 5.04
CA GLY A 47 -21.62 11.67 6.21
C GLY A 47 -21.04 11.28 7.58
N GLY A 48 -20.36 12.24 8.22
CA GLY A 48 -19.96 12.14 9.62
C GLY A 48 -19.27 13.42 10.08
N ASP A 49 -20.06 14.37 10.57
CA ASP A 49 -19.61 15.58 11.24
C ASP A 49 -18.88 15.20 12.53
N GLU A 50 -17.54 15.17 12.53
CA GLU A 50 -16.67 15.50 13.68
C GLU A 50 -15.30 15.95 13.13
N ALA A 51 -14.72 16.96 13.75
CA ALA A 51 -13.53 17.67 13.27
C ALA A 51 -12.35 16.74 12.96
N VAL A 52 -12.02 16.58 11.67
CA VAL A 52 -10.83 15.84 11.23
C VAL A 52 -9.56 16.62 11.57
N ALA A 53 -8.99 16.31 12.72
CA ALA A 53 -7.71 16.81 13.19
C ALA A 53 -6.56 16.15 12.42
N ASP A 54 -6.23 16.59 11.20
CA ASP A 54 -5.05 16.16 10.39
C ASP A 54 -4.82 14.63 10.23
N GLY A 55 -5.78 13.82 10.69
CA GLY A 55 -5.49 12.48 11.25
C GLY A 55 -6.53 11.42 10.92
N ASP A 56 -7.51 11.71 10.07
CA ASP A 56 -8.39 10.70 9.48
C ASP A 56 -7.80 10.17 8.17
N ARG A 57 -6.54 9.75 8.21
CA ARG A 57 -6.03 8.81 7.21
C ARG A 57 -6.29 7.46 7.85
N GLY A 58 -7.15 6.65 7.23
CA GLY A 58 -7.62 5.38 7.80
C GLY A 58 -6.50 4.49 8.36
N GLU A 59 -6.88 3.47 9.14
CA GLU A 59 -5.90 2.61 9.82
C GLU A 59 -4.86 2.02 8.85
N PRO A 60 -3.56 2.04 9.20
CA PRO A 60 -2.53 1.45 8.36
C PRO A 60 -2.78 -0.04 8.11
N VAL A 61 -2.58 -0.48 6.87
CA VAL A 61 -2.79 -1.86 6.42
C VAL A 61 -1.44 -2.56 6.25
N GLU A 62 -1.29 -3.76 6.79
CA GLU A 62 -0.11 -4.61 6.60
C GLU A 62 -0.29 -5.57 5.41
N LEU A 63 0.53 -5.42 4.38
CA LEU A 63 0.53 -6.26 3.20
C LEU A 63 1.67 -7.29 3.27
N THR A 64 1.34 -8.57 3.14
CA THR A 64 2.32 -9.66 3.16
C THR A 64 2.63 -10.13 1.74
N LEU A 65 3.87 -9.94 1.32
CA LEU A 65 4.39 -10.23 -0.01
C LEU A 65 5.55 -11.23 0.06
N THR A 66 5.86 -11.89 -1.06
CA THR A 66 7.13 -12.62 -1.18
C THR A 66 8.28 -11.63 -1.39
N LEU A 67 9.51 -12.03 -1.04
CA LEU A 67 10.71 -11.22 -1.29
C LEU A 67 10.91 -10.92 -2.78
N ALA A 68 10.59 -11.86 -3.67
CA ALA A 68 10.64 -11.62 -5.12
C ALA A 68 9.64 -10.55 -5.59
N VAL A 69 8.45 -10.49 -4.98
CA VAL A 69 7.46 -9.45 -5.26
C VAL A 69 7.93 -8.10 -4.71
N ARG A 70 8.54 -8.07 -3.51
CA ARG A 70 9.15 -6.86 -2.96
C ARG A 70 10.18 -6.27 -3.93
N ASP A 71 11.13 -7.08 -4.39
CA ASP A 71 12.22 -6.56 -5.25
C ASP A 71 11.67 -6.03 -6.59
N LEU A 72 10.66 -6.71 -7.14
CA LEU A 72 9.95 -6.24 -8.34
C LEU A 72 9.15 -4.96 -8.09
N PHE A 73 8.54 -4.82 -6.91
CA PHE A 73 7.78 -3.65 -6.52
C PHE A 73 8.69 -2.44 -6.32
N VAL A 74 9.76 -2.58 -5.53
CA VAL A 74 10.72 -1.50 -5.23
C VAL A 74 11.41 -1.02 -6.51
N SER A 75 11.83 -1.92 -7.39
CA SER A 75 12.46 -1.54 -8.68
C SER A 75 11.54 -0.79 -9.65
N ARG A 76 10.24 -0.68 -9.36
CA ARG A 76 9.27 0.06 -10.18
C ARG A 76 8.85 1.40 -9.58
N LEU A 77 9.26 1.68 -8.34
CA LEU A 77 9.00 2.96 -7.68
C LEU A 77 9.79 4.07 -8.37
N PRO A 78 9.29 5.32 -8.36
CA PRO A 78 9.98 6.47 -8.92
C PRO A 78 11.05 7.03 -7.95
N ILE A 79 11.86 6.14 -7.35
CA ILE A 79 12.94 6.46 -6.42
C ILE A 79 14.27 5.94 -6.97
N ASP A 80 15.39 6.50 -6.51
CA ASP A 80 16.71 6.02 -6.92
C ASP A 80 17.02 4.64 -6.31
N ASP A 81 17.92 3.88 -6.95
CA ASP A 81 18.32 2.55 -6.50
C ASP A 81 18.89 2.58 -5.07
N GLY A 82 18.25 1.85 -4.16
CA GLY A 82 18.65 1.76 -2.75
C GLY A 82 18.02 2.82 -1.84
N GLU A 83 17.17 3.72 -2.38
CA GLU A 83 16.35 4.59 -1.56
C GLU A 83 15.22 3.84 -0.84
N SER A 84 14.78 4.43 0.27
CA SER A 84 13.68 3.87 1.05
C SER A 84 12.35 4.07 0.29
N PRO A 85 11.50 3.03 0.17
CA PRO A 85 10.17 3.16 -0.43
C PRO A 85 9.18 3.89 0.48
N VAL A 86 9.57 4.28 1.70
CA VAL A 86 8.71 5.01 2.64
C VAL A 86 8.38 6.40 2.11
N GLY A 87 7.10 6.76 2.14
CA GLY A 87 6.57 8.00 1.56
C GLY A 87 6.02 7.82 0.14
N GLU A 88 6.30 6.69 -0.51
CA GLU A 88 5.85 6.45 -1.88
C GLU A 88 4.39 6.04 -1.94
N ARG A 89 3.69 6.57 -2.96
CA ARG A 89 2.30 6.21 -3.27
C ARG A 89 2.24 4.85 -3.96
N VAL A 90 1.35 4.00 -3.49
CA VAL A 90 1.15 2.65 -4.00
C VAL A 90 -0.32 2.30 -4.16
N TRP A 91 -0.58 1.33 -5.03
CA TRP A 91 -1.89 0.71 -5.21
C TRP A 91 -1.83 -0.69 -4.61
N TYR A 92 -2.75 -1.00 -3.71
CA TYR A 92 -2.74 -2.27 -3.02
C TYR A 92 -4.11 -2.93 -3.01
N ARG A 93 -4.11 -4.25 -2.80
CA ARG A 93 -5.30 -5.01 -2.46
C ARG A 93 -4.94 -6.16 -1.54
N GLU A 94 -5.77 -6.35 -0.55
CA GLU A 94 -5.69 -7.47 0.38
C GLU A 94 -6.28 -8.72 -0.26
N ARG A 95 -5.77 -9.88 0.13
CA ARG A 95 -6.36 -11.15 -0.27
C ARG A 95 -7.77 -11.31 0.30
N GLY A 96 -8.75 -11.54 -0.57
CA GLY A 96 -10.12 -11.95 -0.19
C GLY A 96 -11.18 -10.85 -0.25
N GLY A 97 -10.81 -9.67 -0.75
CA GLY A 97 -11.74 -8.62 -1.21
C GLY A 97 -12.18 -8.82 -2.66
#